data_AF-A0A1H5FPZ8-F1
#
_entry.id   AF-A0A1H5FPZ8-F1
#
_cell.length_a   1.000
_cell.length_b   1.000
_cell.length_c   1.000
_cell.angle_alpha   90.00
_cell.angle_beta   90.00
_cell.angle_gamma   90.00
#
_symmetry.space_group_name_H-M   'P 1'
#
loop_
_entity.id
_entity.type
_entity.pdbx_description
1 polymer ?
#
loop_
_entity_poly.entity_id
_entity_poly.type
_entity_poly.pdbx_seq_one_letter_code
_entity_poly.pdbx_strand_id
1 'polypeptide(L)'
;MSNHQDIMPTTSTNFALKMPPEWKEAAKALTKTYFDEPSIKGDGFINSIMLGSVNDAILYLMRNGLRETLAHIEKQIAEVTEEHRTFQELADFFMQNAAADSATLANFAEGSRARKYLDEMIEDDAEDENVDHAGEVSRAGAAHELAISQRQLYGLVGAKGAIQRALARGRQ
;
A
#
# COMPACT_ATOMS: atom_id res chain seq x y z
N MET A 1 -8.57 -16.43 -32.44
CA MET A 1 -9.63 -17.21 -31.77
C MET A 1 -9.73 -16.69 -30.35
N SER A 2 -10.71 -15.82 -30.09
CA SER A 2 -10.93 -15.20 -28.78
C SER A 2 -11.68 -16.16 -27.89
N ASN A 3 -11.05 -16.62 -26.81
CA ASN A 3 -11.77 -17.26 -25.71
C ASN A 3 -12.37 -16.16 -24.84
N HIS A 4 -13.63 -15.81 -25.11
CA HIS A 4 -14.50 -15.19 -24.12
C HIS A 4 -14.69 -16.21 -22.99
N GLN A 5 -14.08 -15.97 -21.83
CA GLN A 5 -14.53 -16.61 -20.61
C GLN A 5 -15.79 -15.87 -20.16
N ASP A 6 -16.92 -16.56 -20.28
CA ASP A 6 -18.19 -16.18 -19.68
C ASP A 6 -17.99 -15.91 -18.19
N ILE A 7 -18.07 -14.64 -17.82
CA ILE A 7 -18.24 -14.22 -16.42
C ILE A 7 -19.67 -14.62 -16.05
N MET A 8 -19.83 -15.84 -15.54
CA MET A 8 -21.09 -16.29 -14.95
C MET A 8 -21.50 -15.28 -13.87
N PRO A 9 -22.75 -14.78 -13.87
CA PRO A 9 -23.24 -13.93 -12.81
C PRO A 9 -23.29 -14.76 -11.53
N THR A 10 -22.37 -14.51 -10.60
CA THR A 10 -22.40 -15.12 -9.27
C THR A 10 -23.69 -14.70 -8.59
N THR A 11 -24.62 -15.65 -8.46
CA THR A 11 -25.83 -15.54 -7.67
C THR A 11 -25.44 -15.04 -6.29
N SER A 12 -25.85 -13.82 -5.91
CA SER A 12 -25.40 -13.16 -4.68
C SER A 12 -25.98 -13.87 -3.45
N THR A 13 -25.37 -14.98 -3.07
CA THR A 13 -25.61 -15.58 -1.77
C THR A 13 -25.02 -14.59 -0.78
N ASN A 14 -25.87 -13.98 0.04
CA ASN A 14 -25.51 -12.87 0.90
C ASN A 14 -24.67 -13.38 2.09
N PHE A 15 -23.43 -13.83 1.83
CA PHE A 15 -22.50 -14.39 2.83
C PHE A 15 -22.33 -13.42 4.01
N ALA A 16 -22.34 -12.11 3.73
CA ALA A 16 -22.26 -11.04 4.72
C ALA A 16 -23.38 -11.06 5.79
N LEU A 17 -24.52 -11.70 5.56
CA LEU A 17 -25.60 -11.84 6.55
C LEU A 17 -25.36 -12.97 7.55
N LYS A 18 -24.52 -13.95 7.22
CA LYS A 18 -24.26 -15.14 8.03
C LYS A 18 -22.93 -15.09 8.79
N MET A 19 -22.10 -14.09 8.53
CA MET A 19 -20.78 -13.95 9.15
C MET A 19 -20.86 -13.26 10.52
N PRO A 20 -19.95 -13.59 11.46
CA PRO A 20 -19.78 -12.82 12.68
C PRO A 20 -19.54 -11.33 12.35
N PRO A 21 -20.07 -10.39 13.15
CA PRO A 21 -19.88 -8.96 12.93
C PRO A 21 -18.42 -8.56 12.75
N GLU A 22 -17.50 -9.17 13.51
CA GLU A 22 -16.07 -8.87 13.47
C GLU A 22 -15.43 -9.27 12.13
N TRP A 23 -15.86 -10.38 11.53
CA TRP A 23 -15.42 -10.77 10.18
C TRP A 23 -15.92 -9.80 9.12
N LYS A 24 -17.15 -9.32 9.26
CA LYS A 24 -17.72 -8.32 8.36
C LYS A 24 -16.98 -6.99 8.46
N GLU A 25 -16.60 -6.57 9.67
CA GLU A 25 -15.78 -5.38 9.88
C GLU A 25 -14.36 -5.54 9.32
N ALA A 26 -13.74 -6.72 9.48
CA ALA A 26 -12.46 -7.02 8.84
C ALA A 26 -12.56 -6.91 7.30
N ALA A 27 -13.59 -7.51 6.70
CA ALA A 27 -13.83 -7.43 5.27
C ALA A 27 -14.05 -5.99 4.78
N LYS A 28 -14.88 -5.19 5.49
CA LYS A 28 -15.09 -3.77 5.17
C LYS A 28 -13.82 -2.93 5.29
N ALA A 29 -12.94 -3.25 6.23
CA ALA A 29 -11.68 -2.55 6.35
C ALA A 29 -10.78 -2.86 5.14
N LEU A 30 -10.75 -4.13 4.69
CA LEU A 30 -9.98 -4.51 3.50
C LEU A 30 -10.46 -3.84 2.21
N THR A 31 -11.74 -3.49 2.07
CA THR A 31 -12.20 -2.79 0.85
C THR A 31 -11.66 -1.38 0.69
N LYS A 32 -10.97 -0.86 1.71
CA LYS A 32 -10.39 0.50 1.73
C LYS A 32 -8.86 0.46 1.72
N THR A 33 -8.28 -0.72 1.52
CA THR A 33 -6.86 -0.98 1.71
C THR A 33 -6.31 -1.64 0.47
N TYR A 34 -5.12 -1.22 0.06
CA TYR A 34 -4.31 -1.94 -0.90
C TYR A 34 -3.09 -2.50 -0.18
N PHE A 35 -2.67 -3.69 -0.57
CA PHE A 35 -1.50 -4.37 -0.03
C PHE A 35 -1.02 -5.44 -1.00
N ASP A 36 0.23 -5.84 -0.86
CA ASP A 36 0.89 -6.74 -1.78
C ASP A 36 1.04 -8.15 -1.21
N GLU A 37 0.87 -9.16 -2.07
CA GLU A 37 1.07 -10.57 -1.73
C GLU A 37 1.90 -11.31 -2.78
N PRO A 38 2.80 -12.23 -2.38
CA PRO A 38 3.47 -13.11 -3.33
C PRO A 38 2.46 -13.94 -4.13
N SER A 39 2.78 -14.17 -5.40
CA SER A 39 2.03 -15.08 -6.25
C SER A 39 2.03 -16.49 -5.69
N ILE A 40 0.84 -17.10 -5.65
CA ILE A 40 0.64 -18.48 -5.21
C ILE A 40 1.43 -19.48 -6.09
N LYS A 41 1.81 -19.08 -7.30
CA LYS A 41 2.58 -19.91 -8.24
C LYS A 41 4.07 -20.01 -7.87
N GLY A 42 4.56 -19.20 -6.93
CA GLY A 42 5.97 -19.20 -6.52
C GLY A 42 6.93 -18.72 -7.62
N ASP A 43 6.41 -17.96 -8.58
CA ASP A 43 7.13 -17.45 -9.75
C ASP A 43 7.85 -16.11 -9.48
N GLY A 44 7.92 -15.69 -8.21
CA GLY A 44 8.55 -14.43 -7.81
C GLY A 44 7.71 -13.18 -8.09
N PHE A 45 6.53 -13.32 -8.69
CA PHE A 45 5.63 -12.20 -8.93
C PHE A 45 4.92 -11.76 -7.65
N ILE A 46 4.65 -10.46 -7.56
CA ILE A 46 3.88 -9.84 -6.50
C ILE A 46 2.52 -9.41 -7.08
N ASN A 47 1.43 -9.81 -6.40
CA ASN A 47 0.08 -9.38 -6.71
C ASN A 47 -0.29 -8.18 -5.85
N SER A 48 -0.78 -7.12 -6.49
CA SER A 48 -1.43 -6.03 -5.78
C SER A 48 -2.89 -6.35 -5.52
N ILE A 49 -3.28 -6.35 -4.24
CA ILE A 49 -4.62 -6.73 -3.81
C ILE A 49 -5.46 -5.48 -3.57
N MET A 50 -6.55 -5.35 -4.35
CA MET A 50 -7.54 -4.28 -4.20
C MET A 50 -8.96 -4.88 -4.27
N LEU A 51 -9.63 -4.97 -3.12
CA LEU A 51 -10.92 -5.64 -2.99
C LEU A 51 -12.07 -4.63 -3.15
N GLY A 52 -12.71 -4.62 -4.32
CA GLY A 52 -13.73 -3.63 -4.67
C GLY A 52 -15.06 -3.76 -3.92
N SER A 53 -15.33 -4.90 -3.27
CA SER A 53 -16.57 -5.11 -2.52
C SER A 53 -16.37 -5.90 -1.22
N VAL A 54 -17.31 -5.75 -0.29
CA VAL A 54 -17.29 -6.48 0.99
C VAL A 54 -17.41 -7.99 0.75
N ASN A 55 -18.15 -8.43 -0.27
CA ASN A 55 -18.28 -9.85 -0.58
C ASN A 55 -16.96 -10.43 -1.11
N ASP A 56 -16.26 -9.69 -1.97
CA ASP A 56 -14.94 -10.12 -2.46
C ASP A 56 -13.95 -10.21 -1.30
N ALA A 57 -13.98 -9.24 -0.38
CA ALA A 57 -13.16 -9.25 0.82
C ALA A 57 -13.50 -10.43 1.76
N ILE A 58 -14.78 -10.80 1.89
CA ILE A 58 -15.18 -12.00 2.65
C ILE A 58 -14.64 -13.26 1.99
N LEU A 59 -14.83 -13.42 0.68
CA LEU A 59 -14.34 -14.59 -0.07
C LEU A 59 -12.82 -14.70 0.01
N TYR A 60 -12.13 -13.57 -0.08
CA TYR A 60 -10.70 -13.48 0.10
C TYR A 60 -10.26 -13.96 1.50
N LEU A 61 -10.87 -13.42 2.56
CA LEU A 61 -10.55 -13.80 3.93
C LEU A 61 -10.87 -15.27 4.23
N MET A 62 -11.92 -15.82 3.61
CA MET A 62 -12.25 -17.25 3.72
C MET A 62 -11.22 -18.14 3.01
N ARG A 63 -10.68 -17.68 1.88
CA ARG A 63 -9.69 -18.42 1.08
C ARG A 63 -8.29 -18.37 1.69
N ASN A 64 -7.84 -17.19 2.09
CA ASN A 64 -6.47 -16.96 2.54
C ASN A 64 -6.31 -17.09 4.04
N GLY A 65 -7.37 -16.81 4.81
CA GLY A 65 -7.35 -16.83 6.26
C GLY A 65 -6.94 -15.49 6.87
N LEU A 66 -7.55 -15.16 8.02
CA LEU A 66 -7.31 -13.91 8.73
C LEU A 66 -5.87 -13.75 9.21
N ARG A 67 -5.17 -14.84 9.55
CA ARG A 67 -3.80 -14.76 10.12
C ARG A 67 -2.78 -14.47 9.03
N GLU A 68 -2.94 -15.12 7.89
CA GLU A 68 -2.12 -14.99 6.71
C GLU A 68 -2.28 -13.57 6.14
N THR A 69 -3.52 -13.10 5.96
CA THR A 69 -3.80 -11.72 5.54
C THR A 69 -3.23 -10.69 6.52
N LEU A 70 -3.26 -10.96 7.84
CA LEU A 70 -2.66 -10.06 8.82
C LEU A 70 -1.14 -9.92 8.62
N ALA A 71 -0.44 -11.02 8.33
CA ALA A 71 1.01 -10.98 8.11
C ALA A 71 1.38 -10.13 6.88
N HIS A 72 0.59 -10.21 5.80
CA HIS A 72 0.79 -9.38 4.61
C HIS A 72 0.57 -7.89 4.91
N ILE A 73 -0.50 -7.55 5.63
CA ILE A 73 -0.75 -6.17 6.06
C ILE A 73 0.37 -5.65 6.96
N GLU A 74 0.89 -6.47 7.87
CA GLU A 74 1.99 -6.05 8.75
C GLU A 74 3.29 -5.77 7.99
N LYS A 75 3.59 -6.58 6.96
CA LYS A 75 4.71 -6.31 6.05
C LYS A 75 4.52 -4.98 5.31
N GLN A 76 3.34 -4.78 4.71
CA GLN A 76 3.03 -3.54 3.98
C GLN A 76 3.10 -2.31 4.89
N ILE A 77 2.63 -2.40 6.14
CA ILE A 77 2.73 -1.29 7.11
C ILE A 77 4.19 -0.89 7.30
N ALA A 78 5.11 -1.86 7.45
CA ALA A 78 6.52 -1.56 7.64
C ALA A 78 7.12 -0.82 6.43
N GLU A 79 6.80 -1.28 5.22
CA GLU A 79 7.28 -0.67 3.97
C GLU A 79 6.78 0.76 3.81
N VAL A 80 5.46 0.97 3.89
CA VAL A 80 4.84 2.29 3.73
C VAL A 80 5.23 3.23 4.88
N THR A 81 5.59 2.69 6.05
CA THR A 81 6.12 3.52 7.15
C THR A 81 7.48 4.11 6.79
N GLU A 82 8.36 3.35 6.15
CA GLU A 82 9.65 3.89 5.69
C GLU A 82 9.47 4.88 4.56
N GLU A 83 8.60 4.58 3.59
CA GLU A 83 8.23 5.51 2.51
C GLU A 83 7.67 6.83 3.06
N HIS A 84 6.72 6.75 4.00
CA HIS A 84 6.15 7.92 4.66
C HIS A 84 7.23 8.77 5.36
N ARG A 85 8.20 8.12 6.01
CA ARG A 85 9.33 8.83 6.66
C ARG A 85 10.24 9.50 5.64
N THR A 86 10.51 8.87 4.49
CA THR A 86 11.25 9.46 3.39
C THR A 86 10.57 10.75 2.89
N PHE A 87 9.27 10.68 2.61
CA PHE A 87 8.53 11.86 2.14
C PHE A 87 8.30 12.90 3.23
N GLN A 88 8.28 12.51 4.50
CA GLN A 88 8.27 13.46 5.61
C GLN A 88 9.58 14.25 5.67
N GLU A 89 10.75 13.61 5.48
CA GLU A 89 12.04 14.32 5.41
C GLU A 89 12.07 15.32 4.24
N LEU A 90 11.53 14.95 3.08
CA LEU A 90 11.40 15.84 1.92
C LEU A 90 10.46 17.02 2.20
N ALA A 91 9.29 16.77 2.79
CA ALA A 91 8.34 17.82 3.16
C ALA A 91 8.93 18.78 4.20
N ASP A 92 9.63 18.25 5.22
CA ASP A 92 10.30 19.03 6.25
C ASP A 92 11.37 19.96 5.65
N PHE A 93 12.12 19.48 4.65
CA PHE A 93 13.06 20.32 3.90
C PHE A 93 12.35 21.53 3.26
N PHE A 94 11.22 21.32 2.57
CA PHE A 94 10.48 22.42 1.93
C PHE A 94 9.84 23.37 2.94
N MET A 95 9.41 22.86 4.10
CA MET A 95 8.89 23.71 5.18
C MET A 95 9.97 24.59 5.79
N GLN A 96 11.22 24.10 5.86
CA GLN A 96 12.38 24.85 6.34
C GLN A 96 12.98 25.78 5.27
N ASN A 97 12.75 25.47 3.99
CA ASN A 97 13.32 26.17 2.84
C ASN A 97 12.20 26.65 1.91
N ALA A 98 11.40 27.62 2.36
CA ALA A 98 10.21 28.09 1.64
C ALA A 98 10.49 28.67 0.24
N ALA A 99 11.73 29.04 -0.08
CA ALA A 99 12.15 29.51 -1.40
C ALA A 99 12.62 28.39 -2.35
N ALA A 100 12.80 27.15 -1.86
CA ALA A 100 13.27 26.03 -2.68
C ALA A 100 12.10 25.38 -3.44
N ASP A 101 12.20 25.31 -4.77
CA ASP A 101 11.15 24.72 -5.62
C ASP A 101 11.37 23.22 -5.89
N SER A 102 12.62 22.77 -5.84
CA SER A 102 13.02 21.36 -5.91
C SER A 102 13.99 20.99 -4.78
N ALA A 103 14.07 19.68 -4.52
CA ALA A 103 15.01 19.06 -3.61
C ALA A 103 15.86 18.06 -4.38
N THR A 104 17.16 18.07 -4.09
CA THR A 104 18.21 17.27 -4.72
C THR A 104 19.03 16.56 -3.65
N LEU A 105 19.87 15.60 -4.05
CA LEU A 105 20.80 14.91 -3.14
C LEU A 105 21.61 15.84 -2.25
N ALA A 106 22.07 16.97 -2.81
CA ALA A 106 22.91 17.94 -2.11
C ALA A 106 22.21 18.61 -0.92
N ASN A 107 20.87 18.57 -0.87
CA ASN A 107 20.09 19.16 0.20
C ASN A 107 20.04 18.28 1.46
N PHE A 108 20.47 17.01 1.38
CA PHE A 108 20.32 16.04 2.46
C PHE A 108 21.66 15.45 2.92
N ALA A 109 21.75 15.16 4.22
CA ALA A 109 22.91 14.54 4.81
C ALA A 109 23.14 13.10 4.29
N GLU A 110 24.40 12.67 4.27
CA GLU A 110 24.75 11.31 3.87
C GLU A 110 24.03 10.27 4.75
N GLY A 111 23.43 9.27 4.11
CA GLY A 111 22.69 8.21 4.78
C GLY A 111 21.25 8.55 5.19
N SER A 112 20.76 9.77 4.97
CA SER A 112 19.33 10.09 5.19
C SER A 112 18.43 9.29 4.24
N ARG A 113 17.14 9.15 4.59
CA ARG A 113 16.19 8.39 3.76
C ARG A 113 15.90 9.14 2.47
N ALA A 114 15.64 10.44 2.58
CA ALA A 114 15.42 11.29 1.41
C ALA A 114 16.60 11.28 0.44
N ARG A 115 17.84 11.27 0.97
CA ARG A 115 19.03 11.17 0.11
C ARG A 115 19.09 9.84 -0.63
N LYS A 116 18.92 8.71 0.06
CA LYS A 116 18.93 7.38 -0.58
C LYS A 116 17.88 7.25 -1.66
N TYR A 117 16.66 7.73 -1.39
CA TYR A 117 15.57 7.73 -2.35
C TYR A 117 15.90 8.54 -3.61
N LEU A 118 16.44 9.75 -3.45
CA LEU A 118 16.87 10.57 -4.59
C LEU A 118 18.04 9.96 -5.37
N ASP A 119 18.89 9.16 -4.70
CA ASP A 119 20.02 8.46 -5.31
C ASP A 119 19.51 7.32 -6.20
N GLU A 120 18.58 6.52 -5.67
CA GLU A 120 17.86 5.47 -6.39
C GLU A 120 17.10 6.03 -7.60
N MET A 121 16.43 7.18 -7.46
CA MET A 121 15.78 7.85 -8.60
C MET A 121 16.77 8.25 -9.70
N ILE A 122 17.97 8.70 -9.35
CA ILE A 122 19.00 9.05 -10.36
C ILE A 122 19.49 7.80 -11.07
N GLU A 123 19.67 6.69 -10.34
CA GLU A 123 20.05 5.41 -10.94
C GLU A 123 18.98 4.92 -11.91
N ASP A 124 17.69 4.99 -11.53
CA ASP A 124 16.56 4.61 -12.37
C ASP A 124 16.42 5.53 -13.60
N ASP A 125 16.56 6.84 -13.43
CA ASP A 125 16.47 7.83 -14.52
C ASP A 125 17.70 7.78 -15.45
N ALA A 126 18.87 7.34 -14.97
CA ALA A 126 20.06 7.18 -15.79
C ALA A 126 19.92 6.09 -16.86
N GLU A 127 18.91 5.21 -16.74
CA GLU A 127 18.52 4.26 -17.78
C GLU A 127 17.71 4.92 -18.92
N ASP A 128 17.21 6.14 -18.75
CA ASP A 128 16.50 6.94 -19.75
C ASP A 128 17.27 8.23 -20.11
N GLU A 129 17.96 8.21 -21.26
CA GLU A 129 18.81 9.33 -21.74
C GLU A 129 18.04 10.65 -22.01
N ASN A 130 16.72 10.74 -21.77
CA ASN A 130 15.88 11.90 -22.08
C ASN A 130 15.34 12.67 -20.86
N VAL A 131 15.83 12.43 -19.64
CA VAL A 131 15.29 13.07 -18.42
C VAL A 131 16.14 14.28 -17.99
N ASP A 132 15.71 15.49 -18.38
CA ASP A 132 16.37 16.78 -18.05
C ASP A 132 16.35 17.15 -16.55
N HIS A 133 15.64 16.39 -15.71
CA HIS A 133 15.46 16.63 -14.27
C HIS A 133 15.66 15.37 -13.41
N ALA A 134 16.53 14.46 -13.85
CA ALA A 134 16.81 13.21 -13.15
C ALA A 134 17.18 13.48 -11.68
N GLY A 135 16.49 12.81 -10.76
CA GLY A 135 16.79 12.94 -9.32
C GLY A 135 16.36 14.22 -8.62
N GLU A 136 15.41 14.98 -9.19
CA GLU A 136 14.81 16.13 -8.52
C GLU A 136 13.37 15.85 -8.08
N VAL A 137 13.06 16.13 -6.81
CA VAL A 137 11.68 16.08 -6.31
C VAL A 137 11.16 17.50 -6.10
N SER A 138 10.02 17.82 -6.71
CA SER A 138 9.35 19.10 -6.49
C SER A 138 8.63 19.14 -5.15
N ARG A 139 8.39 20.36 -4.63
CA ARG A 139 7.54 20.56 -3.43
C ARG A 139 6.17 19.90 -3.56
N ALA A 140 5.54 20.05 -4.73
CA ALA A 140 4.23 19.48 -4.99
C ALA A 140 4.26 17.95 -5.00
N GLY A 141 5.32 17.36 -5.59
CA GLY A 141 5.55 15.91 -5.59
C GLY A 141 5.72 15.37 -4.17
N ALA A 142 6.63 15.95 -3.37
CA ALA A 142 6.84 15.53 -1.99
C ALA A 142 5.56 15.59 -1.14
N ALA A 143 4.78 16.67 -1.26
CA ALA A 143 3.51 16.81 -0.55
C ALA A 143 2.45 15.80 -1.01
N HIS A 144 2.41 15.48 -2.31
CA HIS A 144 1.51 14.49 -2.87
C HIS A 144 1.81 13.09 -2.33
N GLU A 145 3.06 12.65 -2.42
CA GLU A 145 3.48 11.32 -1.98
C GLU A 145 3.38 11.15 -0.46
N LEU A 146 3.66 12.21 0.30
CA LEU A 146 3.41 12.21 1.75
C LEU A 146 1.93 11.97 2.06
N ALA A 147 1.02 12.61 1.33
CA ALA A 147 -0.42 12.43 1.50
C ALA A 147 -0.91 11.04 1.08
N ILE A 148 -0.34 10.47 0.01
CA ILE A 148 -0.63 9.11 -0.45
C ILE A 148 -0.21 8.09 0.61
N SER A 149 1.07 8.11 1.02
CA SER A 149 1.62 7.19 2.01
C SER A 149 0.88 7.29 3.35
N GLN A 150 0.54 8.51 3.79
CA GLN A 150 -0.25 8.71 5.02
C GLN A 150 -1.66 8.10 4.92
N ARG A 151 -2.35 8.29 3.80
CA ARG A 151 -3.68 7.70 3.57
C ARG A 151 -3.61 6.18 3.57
N GLN A 152 -2.60 5.63 2.92
CA GLN A 152 -2.41 4.18 2.87
C GLN A 152 -2.13 3.60 4.26
N LEU A 153 -1.23 4.20 5.04
CA LEU A 153 -0.95 3.78 6.41
C LEU A 153 -2.23 3.75 7.25
N TYR A 154 -3.07 4.77 7.13
CA TYR A 154 -4.35 4.81 7.84
C TYR A 154 -5.26 3.63 7.46
N GLY A 155 -5.37 3.30 6.18
CA GLY A 155 -6.13 2.14 5.69
C GLY A 155 -5.58 0.82 6.22
N LEU A 156 -4.25 0.63 6.15
CA LEU A 156 -3.57 -0.57 6.62
C LEU A 156 -3.71 -0.78 8.13
N VAL A 157 -3.50 0.26 8.93
CA VAL A 157 -3.66 0.20 10.40
C VAL A 157 -5.11 -0.11 10.76
N GLY A 158 -6.08 0.48 10.04
CA GLY A 158 -7.49 0.18 10.20
C GLY A 158 -7.82 -1.29 9.92
N ALA A 159 -7.30 -1.84 8.83
CA ALA A 159 -7.46 -3.24 8.46
C ALA A 159 -6.80 -4.19 9.47
N LYS A 160 -5.56 -3.91 9.88
CA LYS A 160 -4.87 -4.65 10.96
C LYS A 160 -5.73 -4.73 12.22
N GLY A 161 -6.22 -3.58 12.71
CA GLY A 161 -7.05 -3.55 13.90
C GLY A 161 -8.36 -4.34 13.77
N ALA A 162 -8.99 -4.30 12.60
CA ALA A 162 -10.22 -5.05 12.34
C ALA A 162 -9.98 -6.57 12.30
N ILE A 163 -8.93 -7.01 11.63
CA ILE A 163 -8.54 -8.43 11.56
C ILE A 163 -8.15 -8.98 12.94
N GLN A 164 -7.38 -8.21 13.72
CA GLN A 164 -7.02 -8.61 15.09
C GLN A 164 -8.24 -8.82 15.98
N ARG A 165 -9.28 -7.97 15.87
CA ARG A 165 -10.55 -8.17 16.58
C ARG A 165 -11.27 -9.44 16.14
N ALA A 166 -11.32 -9.72 14.84
CA ALA A 166 -11.92 -10.94 14.30
C ALA A 166 -11.20 -12.21 14.80
N LEU A 167 -9.85 -12.18 14.84
CA LEU A 167 -9.03 -13.28 15.35
C LEU A 167 -9.19 -13.50 16.86
N ALA A 168 -9.36 -12.43 17.64
CA ALA A 168 -9.56 -12.54 19.09
C ALA A 168 -10.89 -13.22 19.43
N ARG A 169 -11.94 -12.98 18.63
CA ARG A 169 -13.27 -13.55 18.87
C ARG A 169 -13.37 -15.03 18.48
N GLY A 170 -12.66 -15.45 17.42
CA GLY A 170 -12.65 -16.86 16.98
C GLY A 170 -11.93 -17.85 17.89
N ARG A 171 -11.41 -17.41 19.06
CA ARG A 171 -10.78 -18.25 20.08
C ARG A 171 -11.70 -18.60 21.26
N GLN A 172 -12.94 -18.09 21.25
CA GLN A 172 -13.99 -18.39 22.24
C GLN A 172 -14.94 -19.45 21.68
#